data_AF-A0A158DCI2-F1
#
_entry.id   AF-A0A158DCI2-F1
#
_cell.length_a   1.000
_cell.length_b   1.000
_cell.length_c   1.000
_cell.angle_alpha   90.00
_cell.angle_beta   90.00
_cell.angle_gamma   90.00
#
_symmetry.space_group_name_H-M   'P 1'
#
loop_
_entity.id
_entity.type
_entity.pdbx_description
1 polymer ?
#
loop_
_entity_poly.entity_id
_entity_poly.type
_entity_poly.pdbx_seq_one_letter_code
_entity_poly.pdbx_strand_id
1 'polypeptide(L)' 'MPVCDGFAVATAIRESTYLAAVPIIAYSSLDEAEVVERGREAQIDAFCRKGNTLHCLFELIEFMAPVGPAGT' A
#
# COMPACT_ATOMS: atom_id res chain seq x y z
N MET A 1 -13.37 1.63 -5.73
CA MET A 1 -14.09 0.46 -5.16
C MET A 1 -15.40 0.98 -4.62
N PRO A 2 -16.57 0.54 -5.10
CA PRO A 2 -17.84 1.20 -4.79
C PRO A 2 -18.44 0.85 -3.42
N VAL A 3 -17.97 -0.23 -2.77
CA VAL A 3 -18.54 -0.74 -1.51
C VAL A 3 -17.59 -0.57 -0.31
N CYS A 4 -16.28 -0.60 -0.54
CA CYS A 4 -15.26 -0.47 0.49
C CYS A 4 -14.12 0.38 -0.06
N ASP A 5 -13.61 1.30 0.74
CA ASP A 5 -12.49 2.16 0.35
C ASP A 5 -11.16 1.49 0.67
N GLY A 6 -10.14 1.69 -0.18
CA GLY A 6 -8.82 1.09 -0.01
C GLY A 6 -8.14 1.48 1.30
N PHE A 7 -8.41 2.68 1.82
CA PHE A 7 -7.91 3.12 3.13
C PHE A 7 -8.54 2.31 4.28
N ALA A 8 -9.85 2.04 4.23
CA ALA A 8 -10.52 1.23 5.24
C ALA A 8 -9.99 -0.21 5.26
N VAL A 9 -9.68 -0.77 4.09
CA VAL A 9 -9.01 -2.06 3.98
C VAL A 9 -7.61 -2.01 4.60
N ALA A 10 -6.83 -0.96 4.32
CA ALA A 10 -5.48 -0.82 4.88
C ALA A 10 -5.52 -0.73 6.42
N THR A 11 -6.45 0.06 6.99
CA THR A 11 -6.66 0.12 8.44
C THR A 11 -6.97 -1.26 9.01
N ALA A 12 -7.91 -2.01 8.41
CA ALA A 12 -8.26 -3.36 8.88
C ALA A 12 -7.08 -4.35 8.79
N ILE A 13 -6.22 -4.22 7.76
CA ILE A 13 -4.98 -5.00 7.64
C ILE A 13 -4.03 -4.68 8.80
N ARG A 14 -3.88 -3.40 9.14
CA ARG A 14 -2.98 -2.94 10.22
C ARG A 14 -3.44 -3.33 11.61
N GLU A 15 -4.75 -3.39 11.83
CA GLU A 15 -5.34 -3.88 13.08
C GLU A 15 -5.21 -5.40 13.25
N SER A 16 -4.94 -6.14 12.17
CA SER A 16 -4.74 -7.59 12.22
C SER A 16 -3.33 -7.97 12.67
N THR A 17 -3.21 -8.72 13.76
CA THR A 17 -1.91 -9.22 14.26
C THR A 17 -1.16 -10.09 13.24
N TYR A 18 -1.87 -10.74 12.33
CA TYR A 18 -1.28 -11.61 11.30
C TYR A 18 -0.80 -10.86 10.07
N LEU A 19 -1.35 -9.67 9.80
CA LEU A 19 -1.12 -8.93 8.56
C LEU A 19 -0.49 -7.56 8.80
N ALA A 20 -0.36 -7.11 10.05
CA ALA A 20 0.15 -5.78 10.38
C ALA A 20 1.54 -5.48 9.78
N ALA A 21 2.36 -6.50 9.54
CA ALA A 21 3.69 -6.37 8.93
C ALA A 21 3.70 -6.47 7.40
N VAL A 22 2.57 -6.76 6.74
CA VAL A 22 2.49 -6.87 5.29
C VAL A 22 2.63 -5.48 4.67
N PRO A 23 3.54 -5.27 3.69
CA PRO A 23 3.67 -3.99 3.01
C PRO A 23 2.40 -3.66 2.21
N ILE A 24 1.95 -2.40 2.28
CA ILE A 24 0.75 -1.89 1.60
C ILE A 24 1.14 -0.77 0.65
N ILE A 25 0.83 -0.96 -0.64
CA ILE A 25 0.98 0.06 -1.68
C ILE A 25 -0.41 0.56 -2.10
N ALA A 26 -0.69 1.84 -1.91
CA ALA A 26 -1.87 2.48 -2.49
C ALA A 26 -1.66 2.67 -3.99
N TYR A 27 -2.38 1.89 -4.82
CA TYR A 27 -2.45 2.13 -6.26
C TYR A 27 -3.75 2.86 -6.60
N SER A 28 -3.69 4.19 -6.78
CA SER A 28 -4.87 5.05 -6.82
C SER A 28 -4.85 6.11 -7.93
N SER A 29 -6.03 6.52 -8.40
CA SER A 29 -6.21 7.66 -9.31
C SER A 29 -6.64 8.94 -8.59
N LEU A 30 -6.85 8.88 -7.28
CA LEU A 30 -7.16 10.03 -6.41
C LEU A 30 -6.02 11.05 -6.43
N ASP A 31 -6.28 12.25 -5.93
CA ASP A 31 -5.23 13.27 -5.80
C ASP A 31 -4.10 12.80 -4.86
N GLU A 32 -2.86 13.15 -5.19
CA GLU A 32 -1.70 12.72 -4.39
C GLU A 32 -1.77 13.25 -2.96
N ALA A 33 -2.20 14.50 -2.76
CA ALA A 33 -2.31 15.08 -1.42
C ALA A 33 -3.34 14.30 -0.58
N GLU A 34 -4.47 13.91 -1.19
CA GLU A 34 -5.48 13.08 -0.53
C GLU A 34 -4.92 11.71 -0.14
N VAL A 35 -4.18 11.05 -1.04
CA VAL A 35 -3.61 9.73 -0.75
C VAL A 35 -2.51 9.80 0.31
N VAL A 36 -1.71 10.85 0.32
CA VAL A 36 -0.65 11.03 1.33
C VAL A 36 -1.26 11.29 2.71
N GLU A 37 -2.27 12.14 2.82
CA GLU A 37 -2.94 12.44 4.08
C GLU A 37 -3.63 11.19 4.64
N ARG A 38 -4.55 10.61 3.88
CA ARG A 38 -5.34 9.45 4.32
C ARG A 38 -4.50 8.18 4.43
N GLY A 39 -3.47 8.06 3.59
CA GLY A 39 -2.54 6.94 3.62
C GLY A 39 -1.69 6.93 4.89
N ARG A 40 -1.29 8.11 5.40
CA ARG A 40 -0.61 8.21 6.69
C ARG A 40 -1.48 7.72 7.84
N GLU A 41 -2.75 8.12 7.87
CA GLU A 41 -3.70 7.68 8.91
C GLU A 41 -3.92 6.15 8.86
N ALA A 42 -4.02 5.59 7.65
CA ALA A 42 -4.18 4.15 7.44
C ALA A 42 -2.88 3.34 7.46
N GLN A 43 -1.73 3.99 7.75
CA GLN A 43 -0.40 3.40 7.75
C GLN A 43 -0.05 2.64 6.45
N ILE A 44 -0.34 3.25 5.31
CA ILE A 44 0.08 2.78 3.98
C ILE A 44 1.56 3.13 3.78
N ASP A 45 2.35 2.19 3.25
CA ASP A 45 3.80 2.33 3.17
C ASP A 45 4.26 3.07 1.91
N ALA A 46 3.50 2.94 0.82
CA ALA A 46 3.82 3.61 -0.45
C ALA A 46 2.59 3.93 -1.28
N PHE A 47 2.76 4.84 -2.23
CA PHE A 47 1.73 5.26 -3.19
C PHE A 47 2.27 5.20 -4.61
N CYS A 48 1.43 4.72 -5.53
CA CYS A 48 1.67 4.78 -6.97
C CYS A 48 0.40 5.26 -7.69
N ARG A 49 0.54 6.23 -8.60
CA ARG A 49 -0.58 6.78 -9.34
C ARG A 49 -1.01 5.85 -10.50
N LYS A 50 -2.30 5.56 -10.56
CA LYS A 50 -2.95 4.90 -11.71
C LYS A 50 -2.90 5.78 -12.95
N GLY A 51 -2.63 5.18 -14.11
CA GLY A 51 -2.56 5.87 -15.41
C GLY A 51 -1.14 6.28 -15.82
N ASN A 52 -0.16 6.15 -14.94
CA ASN A 52 1.26 6.15 -15.33
C ASN A 52 1.65 4.76 -15.90
N THR A 53 2.85 4.65 -16.44
CA THR A 53 3.42 3.34 -16.80
C THR A 53 3.49 2.44 -15.56
N LEU A 54 3.33 1.12 -15.74
CA LEU A 54 3.42 0.15 -14.63
C LEU A 54 4.82 0.05 -14.01
N HIS A 55 5.83 0.69 -14.61
CA HIS A 55 7.21 0.63 -14.18
C HIS A 55 7.37 1.05 -12.71
N CYS A 56 6.81 2.19 -12.32
CA CYS A 56 6.86 2.68 -10.94
C CYS A 56 6.20 1.70 -9.94
N LEU A 57 5.11 1.05 -10.34
CA LEU A 57 4.46 0.04 -9.49
C LEU A 57 5.37 -1.18 -9.29
N PHE A 58 6.03 -1.66 -10.35
CA PHE A 58 6.96 -2.78 -10.25
C PHE A 58 8.18 -2.44 -9.38
N GLU A 59 8.78 -1.26 -9.54
CA GLU A 59 9.88 -0.80 -8.69
C GLU A 59 9.50 -0.77 -7.21
N LEU A 60 8.29 -0.28 -6.89
CA LEU A 60 7.79 -0.27 -5.51
C LEU A 60 7.54 -1.69 -4.96
N ILE A 61 7.00 -2.58 -5.78
CA ILE A 61 6.80 -3.99 -5.38
C ILE A 61 8.16 -4.64 -5.09
N GLU A 62 9.15 -4.47 -5.96
CA GLU A 62 10.50 -5.01 -5.77
C GLU A 62 11.18 -4.42 -4.53
N PHE A 63 11.05 -3.12 -4.31
CA PHE A 63 11.62 -2.43 -3.14
C PHE A 63 10.99 -2.90 -1.82
N MET A 64 9.69 -3.20 -1.83
CA MET A 64 8.94 -3.52 -0.62
C MET A 64 8.75 -5.02 -0.38
N ALA A 65 9.06 -5.87 -1.36
CA ALA A 65 8.90 -7.30 -1.23
C ALA A 65 9.66 -7.80 0.01
N PRO A 66 9.02 -8.59 0.90
CA PRO A 66 9.72 -9.18 2.02
C PRO A 66 10.87 -10.02 1.50
N VAL A 67 12.09 -9.72 1.95
CA VAL A 67 13.19 -10.66 1.81
C VAL A 67 12.84 -11.85 2.70
N GLY A 68 12.71 -13.04 2.10
CA GLY A 68 12.43 -14.26 2.86
C GLY A 68 13.42 -14.41 4.03
N PRO A 69 13.07 -15.15 5.10
CA PRO A 69 14.02 -15.35 6.19
C PRO A 69 15.31 -15.91 5.58
N ALA A 70 16.43 -15.20 5.80
CA ALA A 70 17.74 -15.73 5.49
C ALA A 70 17.78 -17.14 6.09
N GLY A 71 17.99 -18.15 5.24
CA GLY A 71 17.93 -19.55 5.64
C GLY A 71 18.71 -19.77 6.93
N THR A 72 18.07 -20.41 7.90
CA THR A 72 18.72 -20.87 9.13
C THR A 72 19.38 -22.21 8.90
#